data_AF-A0A645A7X5-F1
#
_entry.id   AF-A0A645A7X5-F1
#
_cell.length_a   1.000
_cell.length_b   1.000
_cell.length_c   1.000
_cell.angle_alpha   90.00
_cell.angle_beta   90.00
_cell.angle_gamma   90.00
#
_symmetry.space_group_name_H-M   'P 1'
#
loop_
_entity.id
_entity.type
_entity.pdbx_description
1 polymer ?
#
loop_
_entity_poly.entity_id
_entity_poly.type
_entity_poly.pdbx_seq_one_letter_code
_entity_poly.pdbx_strand_id
1 'polypeptide(L)'
;MLVLYLFLRSIKATLLCLVPLLFSSSLTLGIMSWTGITFTMATMLVPILLLIVGSAYTIHIFSHFFEEYEEVGVNAAISKVARKNTYPILSAAATTAFGFLAQITSPLLPFRTFGLLSFIGVVVCALSSLILLPALIRLVYRKRPAHHKVQQKRGRGVWLRVESSLSNHHGKALLFISLALVALILPLSYSNLEKGTNILAFFSKSSVLVQDTESYNQRMQGSSSLSVMLKPSDSALHPQTLSTIERAIQELEKEPFVGSVQSILPFVKRMNQLLGPGDELPISPAREAEPVFDFFSDVPPDTTSWEPYEPQATQAGGQGRYEIPLDPERYGLEDENQLSSLIAQYLLLYSSSLDAFIDDPLEPEHLLITILLKGSDTQTLRHLSDLIPTLFPSSWTVEIGGGEAVSLALTDLVTKSQIISLFSSLIAVWLLVLLTFRSAKLATISMIPCLFALAAVFAAMAIFSIKLDIITSLLAALCIGVGIDYAIHLIAAFQRNDQDLATIMQTTGKAILANAASVALGFSGLLFSRFIPIANMGLLFSIAMISASLSALLILGAIKVHYSSLITRRNP
;
A
#
# COMPACT_ATOMS: atom_id res chain seq x y z
N MET A 1 18.59 17.98 9.64
CA MET A 1 19.78 18.80 9.98
C MET A 1 19.43 20.15 10.56
N LEU A 2 18.64 20.98 9.86
CA LEU A 2 18.25 22.31 10.33
C LEU A 2 17.63 22.28 11.73
N VAL A 3 16.71 21.34 11.99
CA VAL A 3 16.05 21.21 13.31
C VAL A 3 17.04 20.87 14.42
N LEU A 4 17.92 19.87 14.19
CA LEU A 4 18.99 19.52 15.13
C LEU A 4 19.89 20.72 15.42
N TYR A 5 20.25 21.50 14.39
CA TYR A 5 21.04 22.72 14.56
C TYR A 5 20.29 23.80 15.36
N LEU A 6 19.00 24.04 15.08
CA LEU A 6 18.21 25.03 15.82
C LEU A 6 18.08 24.66 17.31
N PHE A 7 17.99 23.36 17.60
CA PHE A 7 17.88 22.86 18.98
C PHE A 7 19.22 22.84 19.72
N LEU A 8 20.25 22.24 19.14
CA LEU A 8 21.58 22.10 19.75
C LEU A 8 22.40 23.39 19.69
N ARG A 9 22.08 24.27 18.73
CA ARG A 9 22.79 25.52 18.42
C ARG A 9 24.30 25.32 18.24
N SER A 10 24.70 24.16 17.74
CA SER A 10 26.10 23.78 17.56
C SER A 10 26.26 22.90 16.33
N ILE A 11 27.01 23.40 15.34
CA ILE A 11 27.30 22.64 14.11
C ILE A 11 28.03 21.34 14.44
N LYS A 12 28.98 21.39 15.39
CA LYS A 12 29.71 20.20 15.85
C LYS A 12 28.75 19.17 16.43
N ALA A 13 27.89 19.55 17.38
CA ALA A 13 26.93 18.62 17.98
C ALA A 13 26.00 18.00 16.93
N THR A 14 25.48 18.82 16.01
CA THR A 14 24.62 18.34 14.91
C THR A 14 25.33 17.31 14.03
N LEU A 15 26.59 17.53 13.67
CA LEU A 15 27.38 16.57 12.89
C LEU A 15 27.68 15.30 13.68
N LEU A 16 27.94 15.40 14.99
CA LEU A 16 28.15 14.21 15.84
C LEU A 16 26.88 13.38 15.97
N CYS A 17 25.70 14.01 16.07
CA CYS A 17 24.42 13.30 16.08
C CYS A 17 24.20 12.46 14.82
N LEU A 18 24.76 12.86 13.67
CA LEU A 18 24.59 12.12 12.42
C LEU A 18 25.35 10.81 12.37
N VAL A 19 26.52 10.73 13.02
CA VAL A 19 27.44 9.60 12.83
C VAL A 19 26.80 8.26 13.22
N PRO A 20 26.15 8.11 14.40
CA PRO A 20 25.45 6.87 14.75
C PRO A 20 24.33 6.51 13.77
N LEU A 21 23.61 7.52 13.26
CA LEU A 21 22.46 7.34 12.37
C LEU A 21 22.90 6.83 11.00
N LEU A 22 23.92 7.47 10.42
CA LEU A 22 24.52 7.07 9.15
C LEU A 22 25.18 5.70 9.26
N PHE A 23 25.87 5.43 10.37
CA PHE A 23 26.47 4.11 10.63
C PHE A 23 25.41 3.02 10.65
N SER A 24 24.33 3.19 11.43
CA SER A 24 23.24 2.21 11.50
C SER A 24 22.54 2.01 10.14
N SER A 25 22.21 3.11 9.46
CA SER A 25 21.54 3.06 8.16
C SER A 25 22.40 2.35 7.10
N SER A 26 23.69 2.68 7.04
CA SER A 26 24.64 2.06 6.11
C SER A 26 24.85 0.57 6.42
N LEU A 27 24.97 0.20 7.70
CA LEU A 27 25.10 -1.21 8.09
C LEU A 27 23.83 -2.00 7.73
N THR A 28 22.66 -1.43 7.95
CA THR A 28 21.37 -2.07 7.62
C THR A 28 21.24 -2.30 6.12
N LEU A 29 21.61 -1.31 5.30
CA LEU A 29 21.69 -1.45 3.84
C LEU A 29 22.75 -2.48 3.41
N GLY A 30 23.89 -2.53 4.09
CA GLY A 30 24.92 -3.54 3.88
C GLY A 30 24.42 -4.97 4.16
N ILE A 31 23.68 -5.16 5.26
CA ILE A 31 23.04 -6.44 5.59
C ILE A 31 21.99 -6.80 4.53
N MET A 32 21.17 -5.83 4.10
CA MET A 32 20.19 -6.02 3.03
C MET A 32 20.85 -6.48 1.73
N SER A 33 21.95 -5.83 1.32
CA SER A 33 22.73 -6.21 0.14
C SER A 33 23.39 -7.59 0.29
N TRP A 34 23.94 -7.91 1.47
CA TRP A 34 24.63 -9.18 1.71
C TRP A 34 23.67 -10.38 1.71
N THR A 35 22.44 -10.18 2.19
CA THR A 35 21.41 -11.22 2.27
C THR A 35 20.55 -11.35 1.01
N GLY A 36 20.78 -10.50 0.00
CA GLY A 36 20.00 -10.50 -1.25
C GLY A 36 18.55 -10.01 -1.08
N ILE A 37 18.25 -9.26 -0.01
CA ILE A 37 16.92 -8.69 0.19
C ILE A 37 16.70 -7.57 -0.84
N THR A 38 15.62 -7.68 -1.61
CA THR A 38 15.28 -6.74 -2.67
C THR A 38 14.92 -5.35 -2.12
N PHE A 39 15.32 -4.31 -2.85
CA PHE A 39 14.87 -2.95 -2.61
C PHE A 39 13.44 -2.78 -3.14
N THR A 40 12.48 -2.68 -2.24
CA THR A 40 11.04 -2.56 -2.52
C THR A 40 10.52 -1.21 -2.04
N MET A 41 9.29 -0.86 -2.41
CA MET A 41 8.63 0.36 -1.90
C MET A 41 8.62 0.40 -0.35
N ALA A 42 8.46 -0.75 0.30
CA ALA A 42 8.50 -0.86 1.76
C ALA A 42 9.93 -0.71 2.31
N THR A 43 10.89 -1.50 1.80
CA THR A 43 12.26 -1.52 2.33
C THR A 43 13.05 -0.23 2.03
N MET A 44 12.66 0.53 1.01
CA MET A 44 13.17 1.88 0.73
C MET A 44 12.99 2.85 1.90
N LEU A 45 12.01 2.64 2.77
CA LEU A 45 11.73 3.50 3.91
C LEU A 45 12.70 3.30 5.07
N VAL A 46 13.38 2.15 5.15
CA VAL A 46 14.23 1.80 6.30
C VAL A 46 15.34 2.83 6.52
N PRO A 47 16.14 3.26 5.52
CA PRO A 47 17.19 4.26 5.74
C PRO A 47 16.63 5.60 6.22
N ILE A 48 15.50 6.03 5.66
CA ILE A 48 14.83 7.29 6.01
C ILE A 48 14.35 7.21 7.47
N LEU A 49 13.71 6.10 7.82
CA LEU A 49 13.25 5.82 9.18
C LEU A 49 14.40 5.88 10.18
N LEU A 50 15.51 5.20 9.93
CA LEU A 50 16.65 5.13 10.85
C LEU A 50 17.32 6.49 11.06
N LEU A 51 17.43 7.29 9.99
CA LEU A 51 17.96 8.66 10.09
C LEU A 51 17.06 9.57 10.91
N ILE A 52 15.75 9.39 10.81
CA ILE A 52 14.79 10.27 11.45
C ILE A 52 14.51 9.82 12.90
N VAL A 53 14.07 8.59 13.11
CA VAL A 53 13.70 8.06 14.45
C VAL A 53 14.91 7.94 15.36
N GLY A 54 16.06 7.50 14.83
CA GLY A 54 17.29 7.40 15.61
C GLY A 54 17.79 8.74 16.15
N SER A 55 17.39 9.86 15.51
CA SER A 55 17.80 11.20 15.95
C SER A 55 17.35 11.49 17.39
N ALA A 56 16.24 10.91 17.84
CA ALA A 56 15.73 11.02 19.21
C ALA A 56 16.79 10.67 20.26
N TYR A 57 17.49 9.54 20.07
CA TYR A 57 18.49 9.06 21.04
C TYR A 57 19.66 10.03 21.16
N THR A 58 20.12 10.56 20.02
CA THR A 58 21.22 11.52 19.98
C THR A 58 20.83 12.88 20.57
N ILE A 59 19.59 13.34 20.34
CA ILE A 59 19.06 14.58 20.92
C ILE A 59 19.01 14.47 22.45
N HIS A 60 18.48 13.37 23.00
CA HIS A 60 18.39 13.16 24.45
C HIS A 60 19.76 13.08 25.13
N ILE A 61 20.75 12.44 24.48
CA ILE A 61 22.12 12.38 25.01
C ILE A 61 22.74 13.78 25.03
N PHE A 62 22.62 14.55 23.94
CA PHE A 62 23.21 15.89 23.89
C PHE A 62 22.51 16.91 24.79
N SER A 63 21.18 16.84 24.95
CA SER A 63 20.46 17.77 25.82
C SER A 63 20.94 17.66 27.27
N HIS A 64 21.10 16.43 27.77
CA HIS A 64 21.63 16.20 29.11
C HIS A 64 23.14 16.40 29.19
N PHE A 65 23.89 16.15 28.11
CA PHE A 65 25.32 16.45 28.08
C PHE A 65 25.58 17.94 28.29
N PHE A 66 24.90 18.83 27.58
CA PHE A 66 25.13 20.27 27.75
C PHE A 66 24.78 20.79 29.14
N GLU A 67 23.74 20.22 29.79
CA GLU A 67 23.38 20.55 31.17
C GLU A 67 24.45 20.09 32.16
N GLU A 68 24.88 18.83 32.08
CA GLU A 68 25.81 18.23 33.05
C GLU A 68 27.27 18.66 32.81
N TYR A 69 27.59 19.07 31.57
CA TYR A 69 28.92 19.50 31.18
C TYR A 69 29.40 20.74 31.95
N GLU A 70 28.49 21.69 32.18
CA GLU A 70 28.80 22.94 32.89
C GLU A 70 29.22 22.71 34.34
N GLU A 71 28.71 21.64 34.98
CA GLU A 71 28.96 21.35 36.38
C GLU A 71 30.23 20.51 36.62
N VAL A 72 30.50 19.50 35.79
CA VAL A 72 31.43 18.41 36.16
C VAL A 72 32.52 18.11 35.11
N GLY A 73 32.51 18.77 33.95
CA GLY A 73 33.45 18.54 32.85
C GLY A 73 33.17 17.26 32.04
N VAL A 74 33.90 17.06 30.93
CA VAL A 74 33.57 16.06 29.87
C VAL A 74 33.35 14.64 30.41
N ASN A 75 34.33 14.07 31.13
CA ASN A 75 34.31 12.65 31.48
C ASN A 75 33.22 12.33 32.50
N ALA A 76 33.05 13.20 33.51
CA ALA A 76 32.02 13.04 34.53
C ALA A 76 30.62 13.30 33.96
N ALA A 77 30.46 14.30 33.08
CA ALA A 77 29.21 14.55 32.36
C ALA A 77 28.79 13.34 31.51
N ILE A 78 29.70 12.77 30.70
CA ILE A 78 29.41 11.57 29.90
C ILE A 78 28.97 10.40 30.78
N SER A 79 29.68 10.14 31.89
CA SER A 79 29.34 9.06 32.82
C SER A 79 27.94 9.24 33.43
N LYS A 80 27.61 10.47 33.85
CA LYS A 80 26.31 10.82 34.44
C LYS A 80 25.18 10.73 33.40
N VAL A 81 25.42 11.22 32.18
CA VAL A 81 24.47 11.13 31.05
C VAL A 81 24.21 9.68 30.68
N ALA A 82 25.26 8.85 30.59
CA ALA A 82 25.12 7.42 30.30
C ALA A 82 24.26 6.73 31.36
N ARG A 83 24.59 6.87 32.65
CA ARG A 83 23.81 6.26 33.73
C ARG A 83 22.34 6.69 33.74
N LYS A 84 22.06 7.97 33.44
CA LYS A 84 20.69 8.50 33.43
C LYS A 84 19.90 8.12 32.17
N ASN A 85 20.54 7.93 31.01
CA ASN A 85 19.85 7.79 29.73
C ASN A 85 19.92 6.39 29.13
N THR A 86 20.86 5.52 29.53
CA THR A 86 20.98 4.16 28.97
C THR A 86 19.69 3.36 29.12
N TYR A 87 19.09 3.33 30.32
CA TYR A 87 17.86 2.55 30.52
C TYR A 87 16.66 3.11 29.74
N PRO A 88 16.34 4.42 29.78
CA PRO A 88 15.29 4.99 28.94
C PRO A 88 15.52 4.76 27.44
N ILE A 89 16.73 4.99 26.93
CA ILE A 89 17.04 4.84 25.51
C ILE A 89 16.94 3.38 25.07
N LEU A 90 17.50 2.43 25.83
CA LEU A 90 17.38 1.01 25.49
C LEU A 90 15.93 0.52 25.56
N SER A 91 15.15 1.01 26.52
CA SER A 91 13.74 0.63 26.65
C SER A 91 12.92 1.16 25.46
N ALA A 92 13.10 2.44 25.10
CA ALA A 92 12.48 3.05 23.92
C ALA A 92 12.90 2.32 22.63
N ALA A 93 14.20 2.12 22.43
CA ALA A 93 14.71 1.41 21.26
C ALA A 93 14.20 -0.04 21.17
N ALA A 94 14.09 -0.75 22.30
CA ALA A 94 13.51 -2.09 22.32
C ALA A 94 12.04 -2.05 21.91
N THR A 95 11.23 -1.13 22.45
CA THR A 95 9.81 -1.03 22.07
C THR A 95 9.62 -0.67 20.60
N THR A 96 10.42 0.25 20.07
CA THR A 96 10.39 0.58 18.63
C THR A 96 10.82 -0.61 17.78
N ALA A 97 11.95 -1.25 18.12
CA ALA A 97 12.49 -2.37 17.35
C ALA A 97 11.51 -3.55 17.31
N PHE A 98 10.98 -3.98 18.45
CA PHE A 98 10.02 -5.07 18.50
C PHE A 98 8.65 -4.68 17.94
N GLY A 99 8.27 -3.40 18.01
CA GLY A 99 7.11 -2.88 17.28
C GLY A 99 7.22 -3.10 15.78
N PHE A 100 8.43 -2.93 15.21
CA PHE A 100 8.72 -3.30 13.82
C PHE A 100 8.81 -4.81 13.60
N LEU A 101 9.41 -5.56 14.53
CA LEU A 101 9.54 -7.01 14.42
C LEU A 101 8.17 -7.70 14.38
N ALA A 102 7.13 -7.11 15.00
CA ALA A 102 5.76 -7.59 14.92
C ALA A 102 5.25 -7.74 13.46
N GLN A 103 5.80 -6.98 12.50
CA GLN A 103 5.47 -7.11 11.08
C GLN A 103 5.84 -8.47 10.47
N ILE A 104 6.65 -9.28 11.16
CA ILE A 104 6.95 -10.66 10.74
C ILE A 104 5.67 -11.53 10.64
N THR A 105 4.61 -11.16 11.38
CA THR A 105 3.31 -11.83 11.37
C THR A 105 2.47 -11.53 10.12
N SER A 106 2.84 -10.52 9.34
CA SER A 106 2.12 -10.16 8.11
C SER A 106 2.22 -11.27 7.06
N PRO A 107 1.17 -11.58 6.28
CA PRO A 107 1.28 -12.47 5.12
C PRO A 107 2.14 -11.88 3.99
N LEU A 108 2.35 -10.55 3.95
CA LEU A 108 3.09 -9.88 2.89
C LEU A 108 4.60 -9.86 3.15
N LEU A 109 5.38 -10.44 2.24
CA LEU A 109 6.84 -10.48 2.33
C LEU A 109 7.51 -9.10 2.50
N PRO A 110 7.11 -8.04 1.77
CA PRO A 110 7.70 -6.71 1.95
C PRO A 110 7.55 -6.15 3.37
N PHE A 111 6.51 -6.56 4.10
CA PHE A 111 6.27 -6.09 5.47
C PHE A 111 7.18 -6.82 6.45
N ARG A 112 7.37 -8.13 6.25
CA ARG A 112 8.29 -8.94 7.04
C ARG A 112 9.72 -8.43 6.90
N THR A 113 10.17 -8.17 5.67
CA THR A 113 11.53 -7.68 5.41
C THR A 113 11.72 -6.26 5.94
N PHE A 114 10.74 -5.36 5.74
CA PHE A 114 10.76 -4.02 6.34
C PHE A 114 10.86 -4.08 7.87
N GLY A 115 10.05 -4.93 8.51
CA GLY A 115 10.05 -5.10 9.97
C GLY A 115 11.38 -5.63 10.50
N LEU A 116 11.94 -6.66 9.86
CA LEU A 116 13.22 -7.25 10.24
C LEU A 116 14.38 -6.26 10.09
N LEU A 117 14.48 -5.58 8.94
CA LEU A 117 15.55 -4.60 8.70
C LEU A 117 15.42 -3.40 9.65
N SER A 118 14.20 -2.93 9.92
CA SER A 118 13.97 -1.85 10.88
C SER A 118 14.29 -2.25 12.31
N PHE A 119 13.98 -3.50 12.73
CA PHE A 119 14.40 -4.05 14.02
C PHE A 119 15.92 -4.02 14.17
N ILE A 120 16.65 -4.58 13.21
CA ILE A 120 18.12 -4.61 13.22
C ILE A 120 18.67 -3.19 13.26
N GLY A 121 18.18 -2.31 12.38
CA GLY A 121 18.65 -0.94 12.28
C GLY A 121 18.41 -0.13 13.56
N VAL A 122 17.24 -0.26 14.20
CA VAL A 122 16.96 0.44 15.46
C VAL A 122 17.88 -0.04 16.57
N VAL A 123 18.09 -1.36 16.69
CA VAL A 123 19.03 -1.93 17.68
C VAL A 123 20.45 -1.40 17.46
N VAL A 124 20.95 -1.44 16.23
CA VAL A 124 22.27 -0.89 15.88
C VAL A 124 22.34 0.62 16.12
N CYS A 125 21.26 1.35 15.85
CA CYS A 125 21.17 2.79 16.06
C CYS A 125 21.26 3.14 17.56
N ALA A 126 20.55 2.40 18.42
CA ALA A 126 20.60 2.60 19.85
C ALA A 126 21.98 2.26 20.43
N LEU A 127 22.57 1.13 20.03
CA LEU A 127 23.91 0.73 20.47
C LEU A 127 24.98 1.72 20.02
N SER A 128 24.96 2.14 18.75
CA SER A 128 25.89 3.17 18.26
C SER A 128 25.67 4.53 18.96
N SER A 129 24.43 4.91 19.26
CA SER A 129 24.14 6.12 20.03
C SER A 129 24.64 6.05 21.49
N LEU A 130 24.68 4.87 22.10
CA LEU A 130 25.16 4.70 23.49
C LEU A 130 26.67 4.45 23.59
N ILE A 131 27.31 3.98 22.53
CA ILE A 131 28.73 3.61 22.52
C ILE A 131 29.56 4.60 21.69
N LEU A 132 29.23 4.72 20.40
CA LEU A 132 29.99 5.53 19.45
C LEU A 132 29.85 7.02 19.74
N LEU A 133 28.63 7.49 20.03
CA LEU A 133 28.39 8.92 20.27
C LEU A 133 29.15 9.46 21.49
N PRO A 134 29.12 8.83 22.69
CA PRO A 134 29.93 9.29 23.82
C PRO A 134 31.43 9.30 23.55
N ALA A 135 31.94 8.31 22.79
CA ALA A 135 33.34 8.26 22.40
C ALA A 135 33.71 9.46 21.49
N LEU A 136 32.86 9.80 20.53
CA LEU A 136 33.03 10.96 19.66
C LEU A 136 32.93 12.29 20.44
N ILE A 137 31.97 12.40 21.37
CA ILE A 137 31.84 13.57 22.24
C ILE A 137 33.13 13.78 23.04
N ARG A 138 33.69 12.71 23.61
CA ARG A 138 34.96 12.76 24.37
C ARG A 138 36.11 13.28 23.53
N LEU A 139 36.18 12.90 22.25
CA LEU A 139 37.24 13.32 21.33
C LEU A 139 37.08 14.79 20.91
N VAL A 140 35.86 15.21 20.56
CA VAL A 140 35.59 16.54 19.98
C VAL A 140 35.46 17.64 21.04
N TYR A 141 34.84 17.34 22.18
CA TYR A 141 34.65 18.29 23.29
C TYR A 141 35.73 18.17 24.37
N ARG A 142 36.90 17.59 24.03
CA ARG A 142 38.06 17.50 24.92
C ARG A 142 38.49 18.85 25.51
N LYS A 143 38.31 19.95 24.77
CA LYS A 143 38.49 21.33 25.23
C LYS A 143 37.14 21.99 25.47
N ARG A 144 37.06 22.92 26.44
CA ARG A 144 35.83 23.63 26.81
C ARG A 144 35.10 24.14 25.55
N PRO A 145 33.83 23.76 25.30
CA PRO A 145 33.02 24.39 24.27
C PRO A 145 32.98 25.89 24.57
N ALA A 146 33.17 26.72 23.53
CA ALA A 146 33.05 28.16 23.64
C ALA A 146 31.67 28.50 24.20
N HIS A 147 31.61 29.34 25.24
CA HIS A 147 30.44 29.70 26.04
C HIS A 147 29.09 29.47 25.34
N HIS A 148 28.45 28.33 25.62
CA HIS A 148 26.99 28.29 25.58
C HIS A 148 26.54 29.09 26.80
N LYS A 149 26.18 30.36 26.62
CA LYS A 149 25.32 31.03 27.59
C LYS A 149 23.98 30.31 27.50
N VAL A 150 23.83 29.19 28.22
CA VAL A 150 22.51 28.74 28.63
C VAL A 150 22.03 29.82 29.57
N GLN A 151 21.39 30.84 29.01
CA GLN A 151 20.58 31.74 29.80
C GLN A 151 19.58 30.84 30.52
N GLN A 152 19.83 30.59 31.81
CA GLN A 152 18.82 30.27 32.80
C GLN A 152 17.83 31.46 32.85
N LYS A 153 17.17 31.77 31.73
CA LYS A 153 15.91 32.50 31.81
C LYS A 153 14.93 31.47 32.35
N ARG A 154 14.81 31.47 33.68
CA ARG A 154 13.67 31.02 34.50
C ARG A 154 12.33 31.71 34.08
N GLY A 155 12.22 32.22 32.86
CA GLY A 155 10.96 32.65 32.28
C GLY A 155 10.21 31.41 31.82
N ARG A 156 9.06 31.13 32.42
CA ARG A 156 8.15 30.08 31.95
C ARG A 156 7.84 30.34 30.46
N GLY A 157 8.46 29.55 29.58
CA GLY A 157 8.18 29.56 28.15
C GLY A 157 6.68 29.41 27.92
N VAL A 158 6.17 30.00 26.84
CA VAL A 158 4.72 30.05 26.53
C VAL A 158 4.10 28.65 26.63
N TRP A 159 4.77 27.62 26.10
CA TRP A 159 4.35 26.22 26.20
C TRP A 159 4.11 25.75 27.63
N LEU A 160 5.03 26.00 28.56
CA LEU A 160 4.91 25.56 29.96
C LEU A 160 3.75 26.25 30.68
N ARG A 161 3.44 27.49 30.30
CA ARG A 161 2.28 28.21 30.83
C ARG A 161 0.98 27.59 30.32
N VAL A 162 0.92 27.28 29.03
CA VAL A 162 -0.25 26.64 28.41
C VAL A 162 -0.47 25.25 29.01
N GLU A 163 0.54 24.39 29.02
CA GLU A 163 0.46 23.02 29.56
C GLU A 163 0.05 23.03 31.04
N SER A 164 0.75 23.78 31.89
CA SER A 164 0.42 23.82 33.33
C SER A 164 -0.94 24.45 33.61
N SER A 165 -1.37 25.45 32.84
CA SER A 165 -2.72 26.02 32.98
C SER A 165 -3.80 25.00 32.61
N LEU A 166 -3.63 24.32 31.47
CA LEU A 166 -4.59 23.36 30.94
C LEU A 166 -4.68 22.10 31.82
N SER A 167 -3.52 21.56 32.22
CA SER A 167 -3.40 20.38 33.08
C SER A 167 -3.98 20.64 34.47
N ASN A 168 -3.68 21.79 35.09
CA ASN A 168 -4.14 22.09 36.45
C ASN A 168 -5.63 22.46 36.52
N HIS A 169 -6.12 23.33 35.63
CA HIS A 169 -7.49 23.87 35.71
C HIS A 169 -8.52 23.02 34.96
N HIS A 170 -8.13 22.43 33.82
CA HIS A 170 -9.04 21.72 32.92
C HIS A 170 -8.66 20.24 32.72
N GLY A 171 -7.73 19.70 33.51
CA GLY A 171 -7.17 18.36 33.30
C GLY A 171 -8.20 17.23 33.24
N LYS A 172 -9.19 17.21 34.14
CA LYS A 172 -10.24 16.17 34.12
C LYS A 172 -11.11 16.22 32.84
N ALA A 173 -11.48 17.42 32.40
CA ALA A 173 -12.24 17.61 31.17
C ALA A 173 -11.40 17.22 29.95
N LEU A 174 -10.12 17.61 29.93
CA LEU A 174 -9.17 17.22 28.88
C LEU A 174 -9.08 15.69 28.77
N LEU A 175 -8.94 14.98 29.89
CA LEU A 175 -8.89 13.52 29.89
C LEU A 175 -10.17 12.90 29.33
N PHE A 176 -11.34 13.34 29.80
CA PHE A 176 -12.62 12.82 29.32
C PHE A 176 -12.85 13.08 27.83
N ILE A 177 -12.64 14.32 27.37
CA ILE A 177 -12.77 14.71 25.96
C ILE A 177 -11.77 13.93 25.10
N SER A 178 -10.53 13.78 25.57
CA SER A 178 -9.49 13.04 24.84
C SER A 178 -9.88 11.56 24.64
N LEU A 179 -10.41 10.91 25.68
CA LEU A 179 -10.86 9.53 25.60
C LEU A 179 -12.08 9.39 24.67
N ALA A 180 -13.06 10.28 24.80
CA ALA A 180 -14.23 10.32 23.92
C ALA A 180 -13.85 10.53 22.45
N LEU A 181 -12.89 11.43 22.20
CA LEU A 181 -12.40 11.73 20.86
C LEU A 181 -11.70 10.51 20.24
N VAL A 182 -10.84 9.80 20.97
CA VAL A 182 -10.24 8.56 20.45
C VAL A 182 -11.28 7.47 20.21
N ALA A 183 -12.20 7.29 21.15
CA ALA A 183 -13.27 6.28 21.05
C ALA A 183 -14.23 6.55 19.88
N LEU A 184 -14.41 7.82 19.50
CA LEU A 184 -15.26 8.22 18.38
C LEU A 184 -14.52 8.23 17.04
N ILE A 185 -13.33 8.85 17.00
CA ILE A 185 -12.59 9.07 15.76
C ILE A 185 -12.04 7.76 15.20
N LEU A 186 -11.49 6.86 16.02
CA LEU A 186 -10.87 5.63 15.51
C LEU A 186 -11.88 4.75 14.73
N PRO A 187 -13.06 4.40 15.29
CA PRO A 187 -14.02 3.58 14.56
C PRO A 187 -14.59 4.27 13.32
N LEU A 188 -14.99 5.54 13.44
CA LEU A 188 -15.57 6.31 12.32
C LEU A 188 -14.58 6.51 11.18
N SER A 189 -13.32 6.79 11.51
CA SER A 189 -12.30 6.99 10.49
C SER A 189 -11.97 5.68 9.82
N TYR A 190 -11.87 4.57 10.57
CA TYR A 190 -11.57 3.25 10.03
C TYR A 190 -12.69 2.73 9.10
N SER A 191 -13.96 2.94 9.45
CA SER A 191 -15.09 2.52 8.61
C SER A 191 -15.14 3.26 7.27
N ASN A 192 -14.65 4.49 7.24
CA ASN A 192 -14.66 5.36 6.06
C ASN A 192 -13.35 5.30 5.26
N LEU A 193 -12.42 4.39 5.59
CA LEU A 193 -11.18 4.25 4.83
C LEU A 193 -11.45 3.67 3.45
N GLU A 194 -11.07 4.42 2.41
CA GLU A 194 -10.95 3.88 1.07
C GLU A 194 -9.80 2.88 1.00
N LYS A 195 -10.04 1.71 0.43
CA LYS A 195 -9.03 0.65 0.25
C LYS A 195 -8.71 0.55 -1.23
N GLY A 196 -7.43 0.42 -1.57
CA GLY A 196 -7.08 0.11 -2.94
C GLY A 196 -5.59 0.09 -3.22
N THR A 197 -5.20 -0.80 -4.12
CA THR A 197 -3.82 -0.95 -4.60
C THR A 197 -3.67 -0.63 -6.09
N ASN A 198 -4.56 0.20 -6.65
CA ASN A 198 -4.46 0.64 -8.03
C ASN A 198 -3.15 1.44 -8.22
N ILE A 199 -2.22 0.84 -8.97
CA ILE A 199 -0.86 1.35 -9.15
C ILE A 199 -0.86 2.65 -9.96
N LEU A 200 -1.77 2.82 -10.91
CA LEU A 200 -1.86 4.04 -11.71
C LEU A 200 -2.18 5.25 -10.82
N ALA A 201 -3.02 5.05 -9.79
CA ALA A 201 -3.35 6.06 -8.80
C ALA A 201 -2.17 6.48 -7.91
N PHE A 202 -1.02 5.78 -7.97
CA PHE A 202 0.19 6.18 -7.25
C PHE A 202 0.97 7.30 -7.96
N PHE A 203 0.68 7.55 -9.23
CA PHE A 203 1.31 8.61 -10.02
C PHE A 203 0.45 9.88 -10.01
N SER A 204 1.10 11.04 -10.15
CA SER A 204 0.37 12.31 -10.27
C SER A 204 -0.48 12.35 -11.55
N LYS A 205 -1.65 13.00 -11.47
CA LYS A 205 -2.52 13.25 -12.64
C LYS A 205 -1.84 14.05 -13.76
N SER A 206 -0.77 14.76 -13.43
CA SER A 206 0.06 15.51 -14.38
C SER A 206 1.14 14.66 -15.07
N SER A 207 1.31 13.40 -14.71
CA SER A 207 2.31 12.52 -15.32
C SER A 207 1.85 12.06 -16.70
N VAL A 208 2.82 11.93 -17.62
CA VAL A 208 2.59 11.43 -18.99
C VAL A 208 1.88 10.08 -18.96
N LEU A 209 2.29 9.16 -18.08
CA LEU A 209 1.69 7.84 -17.92
C LEU A 209 0.18 7.91 -17.61
N VAL A 210 -0.24 8.77 -16.66
CA VAL A 210 -1.66 8.87 -16.28
C VAL A 210 -2.46 9.50 -17.41
N GLN A 211 -1.94 10.56 -18.03
CA GLN A 211 -2.62 11.24 -19.13
C GLN A 211 -2.76 10.33 -20.37
N ASP A 212 -1.71 9.59 -20.73
CA ASP A 212 -1.73 8.65 -21.84
C ASP A 212 -2.69 7.49 -21.56
N THR A 213 -2.74 7.00 -20.32
CA THR A 213 -3.67 5.92 -19.94
C THR A 213 -5.13 6.40 -19.95
N GLU A 214 -5.43 7.59 -19.44
CA GLU A 214 -6.77 8.18 -19.50
C GLU A 214 -7.19 8.41 -20.96
N SER A 215 -6.29 8.96 -21.77
CA SER A 215 -6.42 9.17 -23.22
C SER A 215 -6.68 7.87 -23.98
N TYR A 216 -6.01 6.78 -23.60
CA TYR A 216 -6.22 5.44 -24.12
C TYR A 216 -7.60 4.91 -23.72
N ASN A 217 -8.00 5.01 -22.44
CA ASN A 217 -9.30 4.52 -21.96
C ASN A 217 -10.51 5.25 -22.57
N GLN A 218 -10.32 6.50 -23.02
CA GLN A 218 -11.36 7.26 -23.71
C GLN A 218 -11.52 6.87 -25.18
N ARG A 219 -10.44 6.46 -25.85
CA ARG A 219 -10.42 6.15 -27.29
C ARG A 219 -10.53 4.67 -27.60
N MET A 220 -10.06 3.83 -26.69
CA MET A 220 -10.03 2.38 -26.79
C MET A 220 -10.99 1.75 -25.77
N GLN A 221 -11.19 0.44 -25.85
CA GLN A 221 -12.09 -0.30 -24.98
C GLN A 221 -11.56 -0.55 -23.55
N GLY A 222 -10.57 0.24 -23.10
CA GLY A 222 -9.94 0.09 -21.79
C GLY A 222 -8.54 -0.52 -21.84
N SER A 223 -7.68 -0.06 -20.93
CA SER A 223 -6.27 -0.48 -20.77
C SER A 223 -6.06 -1.54 -19.69
N SER A 224 -7.01 -1.66 -18.77
CA SER A 224 -6.99 -2.68 -17.71
C SER A 224 -7.71 -3.92 -18.19
N SER A 225 -7.26 -5.10 -17.75
CA SER A 225 -7.84 -6.37 -18.13
C SER A 225 -8.06 -7.29 -16.94
N LEU A 226 -9.21 -7.97 -16.96
CA LEU A 226 -9.55 -9.08 -16.08
C LEU A 226 -9.73 -10.33 -16.93
N SER A 227 -8.95 -11.36 -16.66
CA SER A 227 -8.98 -12.61 -17.43
C SER A 227 -9.83 -13.63 -16.69
N VAL A 228 -10.72 -14.31 -17.40
CA VAL A 228 -11.61 -15.33 -16.85
C VAL A 228 -11.38 -16.61 -17.65
N MET A 229 -10.83 -17.62 -16.99
CA MET A 229 -10.65 -18.94 -17.55
C MET A 229 -11.86 -19.81 -17.17
N LEU A 230 -12.42 -20.47 -18.16
CA LEU A 230 -13.60 -21.31 -18.06
C LEU A 230 -13.22 -22.75 -18.41
N LYS A 231 -13.64 -23.69 -17.57
CA LYS A 231 -13.66 -25.12 -17.89
C LYS A 231 -15.09 -25.64 -17.82
N PRO A 232 -15.76 -25.77 -18.98
CA PRO A 232 -17.09 -26.36 -19.08
C PRO A 232 -17.09 -27.84 -18.65
N SER A 233 -18.26 -28.35 -18.24
CA SER A 233 -18.43 -29.77 -17.92
C SER A 233 -18.49 -30.67 -19.16
N ASP A 234 -18.99 -30.12 -20.25
CA ASP A 234 -19.08 -30.76 -21.57
C ASP A 234 -17.99 -30.18 -22.50
N SER A 235 -17.98 -30.57 -23.77
CA SER A 235 -17.03 -30.02 -24.75
C SER A 235 -17.07 -28.48 -24.76
N ALA A 236 -15.89 -27.85 -24.76
CA ALA A 236 -15.77 -26.40 -24.77
C ALA A 236 -16.31 -25.78 -26.07
N LEU A 237 -16.27 -26.53 -27.18
CA LEU A 237 -16.79 -26.11 -28.48
C LEU A 237 -18.24 -26.55 -28.70
N HIS A 238 -18.92 -27.07 -27.68
CA HIS A 238 -20.32 -27.44 -27.82
C HIS A 238 -21.19 -26.19 -28.07
N PRO A 239 -22.16 -26.24 -29.00
CA PRO A 239 -23.00 -25.09 -29.34
C PRO A 239 -23.65 -24.39 -28.14
N GLN A 240 -24.14 -25.17 -27.17
CA GLN A 240 -24.77 -24.63 -25.97
C GLN A 240 -23.75 -24.00 -25.00
N THR A 241 -22.53 -24.53 -24.93
CA THR A 241 -21.41 -23.95 -24.19
C THR A 241 -21.10 -22.55 -24.73
N LEU A 242 -20.90 -22.45 -26.06
CA LEU A 242 -20.61 -21.19 -26.73
C LEU A 242 -21.76 -20.18 -26.60
N SER A 243 -23.01 -20.64 -26.68
CA SER A 243 -24.22 -19.81 -26.47
C SER A 243 -24.33 -19.29 -25.02
N THR A 244 -23.94 -20.11 -24.04
CA THR A 244 -23.89 -19.70 -22.64
C THR A 244 -22.83 -18.62 -22.41
N ILE A 245 -21.66 -18.78 -23.04
CA ILE A 245 -20.60 -17.77 -23.03
C ILE A 245 -21.08 -16.48 -23.69
N GLU A 246 -21.78 -16.56 -24.83
CA GLU A 246 -22.32 -15.38 -25.51
C GLU A 246 -23.28 -14.60 -24.60
N ARG A 247 -24.20 -15.28 -23.93
CA ARG A 247 -25.14 -14.65 -23.00
C ARG A 247 -24.42 -13.99 -21.82
N ALA A 248 -23.41 -14.66 -21.26
CA ALA A 248 -22.57 -14.10 -20.20
C ALA A 248 -21.82 -12.83 -20.67
N ILE A 249 -21.26 -12.85 -21.89
CA ILE A 249 -20.60 -11.69 -22.50
C ILE A 249 -21.58 -10.52 -22.66
N GLN A 250 -22.77 -10.77 -23.20
CA GLN A 250 -23.80 -9.74 -23.37
C GLN A 250 -24.24 -9.13 -22.02
N GLU A 251 -24.24 -9.90 -20.94
CA GLU A 251 -24.53 -9.37 -19.60
C GLU A 251 -23.37 -8.53 -19.06
N LEU A 252 -22.13 -9.01 -19.22
CA LEU A 252 -20.93 -8.28 -18.81
C LEU A 252 -20.77 -6.95 -19.56
N GLU A 253 -21.11 -6.89 -20.85
CA GLU A 253 -21.01 -5.67 -21.65
C GLU A 253 -22.07 -4.61 -21.30
N LYS A 254 -23.10 -4.97 -20.51
CA LYS A 254 -24.04 -3.98 -19.93
C LYS A 254 -23.43 -3.21 -18.76
N GLU A 255 -22.38 -3.75 -18.13
CA GLU A 255 -21.71 -3.09 -17.01
C GLU A 255 -20.99 -1.82 -17.50
N PRO A 256 -21.24 -0.65 -16.87
CA PRO A 256 -20.79 0.64 -17.41
C PRO A 256 -19.25 0.80 -17.45
N PHE A 257 -18.52 -0.01 -16.69
CA PHE A 257 -17.06 0.03 -16.60
C PHE A 257 -16.36 -0.97 -17.54
N VAL A 258 -17.12 -1.91 -18.11
CA VAL A 258 -16.64 -2.86 -19.11
C VAL A 258 -16.65 -2.15 -20.46
N GLY A 259 -15.48 -2.10 -21.10
CA GLY A 259 -15.37 -1.53 -22.44
C GLY A 259 -15.70 -2.56 -23.53
N SER A 260 -15.13 -3.75 -23.44
CA SER A 260 -15.44 -4.87 -24.33
C SER A 260 -15.00 -6.19 -23.72
N VAL A 261 -15.58 -7.29 -24.18
CA VAL A 261 -15.15 -8.62 -23.77
C VAL A 261 -14.57 -9.39 -24.96
N GLN A 262 -13.30 -9.76 -24.87
CA GLN A 262 -12.59 -10.53 -25.89
C GLN A 262 -12.78 -12.03 -25.65
N SER A 263 -13.09 -12.78 -26.69
CA SER A 263 -13.33 -14.23 -26.64
C SER A 263 -13.08 -14.88 -28.00
N ILE A 264 -13.23 -16.21 -28.06
CA ILE A 264 -13.17 -16.98 -29.31
C ILE A 264 -14.42 -16.84 -30.19
N LEU A 265 -15.55 -16.36 -29.65
CA LEU A 265 -16.83 -16.36 -30.36
C LEU A 265 -16.82 -15.60 -31.70
N PRO A 266 -16.20 -14.41 -31.82
CA PRO A 266 -16.14 -13.71 -33.11
C PRO A 266 -15.47 -14.53 -34.21
N PHE A 267 -14.48 -15.36 -33.87
CA PHE A 267 -13.78 -16.24 -34.82
C PHE A 267 -14.72 -17.35 -35.32
N VAL A 268 -15.44 -18.01 -34.41
CA VAL A 268 -16.44 -19.03 -34.76
C VAL A 268 -17.52 -18.43 -35.67
N LYS A 269 -18.10 -17.29 -35.28
CA LYS A 269 -19.15 -16.61 -36.04
C LYS A 269 -18.66 -16.13 -37.40
N ARG A 270 -17.42 -15.63 -37.48
CA ARG A 270 -16.83 -15.17 -38.73
C ARG A 270 -16.58 -16.32 -39.69
N MET A 271 -16.11 -17.47 -39.20
CA MET A 271 -15.93 -18.65 -40.04
C MET A 271 -17.25 -19.23 -40.50
N ASN A 272 -18.26 -19.22 -39.62
CA ASN A 272 -19.60 -19.61 -40.03
C ASN A 272 -20.17 -18.69 -41.11
N GLN A 273 -19.91 -17.38 -41.02
CA GLN A 273 -20.28 -16.43 -42.08
C GLN A 273 -19.57 -16.74 -43.40
N LEU A 274 -18.32 -17.20 -43.34
CA LEU A 274 -17.50 -17.45 -44.53
C LEU A 274 -17.73 -18.82 -45.18
N LEU A 275 -17.94 -19.86 -44.39
CA LEU A 275 -17.98 -21.26 -44.84
C LEU A 275 -19.31 -21.96 -44.57
N GLY A 276 -20.17 -21.37 -43.74
CA GLY A 276 -21.47 -21.93 -43.41
C GLY A 276 -22.44 -21.88 -44.59
N PRO A 277 -23.52 -22.68 -44.52
CA PRO A 277 -24.53 -22.75 -45.56
C PRO A 277 -25.27 -21.42 -45.68
N GLY A 278 -25.49 -20.99 -46.92
CA GLY A 278 -26.27 -19.81 -47.23
C GLY A 278 -27.73 -19.93 -46.80
N ASP A 279 -28.45 -18.80 -46.86
CA ASP A 279 -29.90 -18.80 -46.68
C ASP A 279 -30.64 -19.48 -47.85
N GLU A 280 -29.94 -19.84 -48.93
CA GLU A 280 -30.44 -20.61 -50.07
C GLU A 280 -29.91 -22.06 -50.04
N LEU A 281 -30.82 -23.03 -50.02
CA LEU A 281 -30.56 -24.45 -50.30
C LEU A 281 -31.33 -24.86 -51.57
N PRO A 282 -30.81 -25.77 -52.42
CA PRO A 282 -29.50 -25.83 -53.05
C PRO A 282 -29.47 -25.00 -54.35
N ILE A 283 -28.26 -24.76 -54.87
CA ILE A 283 -28.07 -24.35 -56.27
C ILE A 283 -28.82 -25.37 -57.14
N SER A 284 -29.96 -24.96 -57.72
CA SER A 284 -30.53 -25.65 -58.87
C SER A 284 -29.38 -25.79 -59.86
N PRO A 285 -29.03 -27.00 -60.33
CA PRO A 285 -27.81 -27.21 -61.08
C PRO A 285 -27.79 -26.14 -62.15
N ALA A 286 -26.82 -25.23 -62.04
CA ALA A 286 -26.62 -24.23 -63.06
C ALA A 286 -26.58 -25.06 -64.34
N ARG A 287 -27.50 -24.79 -65.27
CA ARG A 287 -27.38 -25.31 -66.61
C ARG A 287 -25.97 -24.92 -67.02
N GLU A 288 -25.06 -25.87 -67.04
CA GLU A 288 -23.75 -25.74 -67.65
C GLU A 288 -24.02 -25.53 -69.13
N ALA A 289 -24.40 -24.31 -69.47
CA ALA A 289 -23.98 -23.75 -70.73
C ALA A 289 -22.53 -23.34 -70.47
N GLU A 290 -21.61 -24.31 -70.52
CA GLU A 290 -20.23 -23.96 -70.80
C GLU A 290 -20.25 -23.08 -72.05
N PRO A 291 -19.74 -21.84 -72.01
CA PRO A 291 -19.58 -21.07 -73.22
C PRO A 291 -18.49 -21.78 -74.03
N VAL A 292 -18.92 -22.58 -75.01
CA VAL A 292 -18.02 -23.19 -75.99
C VAL A 292 -17.42 -22.05 -76.81
N PHE A 293 -16.18 -21.67 -76.47
CA PHE A 293 -15.40 -20.74 -77.27
C PHE A 293 -14.78 -21.51 -78.44
N ASP A 294 -15.44 -21.47 -79.60
CA ASP A 294 -14.94 -22.12 -80.82
C ASP A 294 -13.83 -21.26 -81.47
N PHE A 295 -12.59 -21.57 -81.11
CA PHE A 295 -11.37 -20.89 -81.57
C PHE A 295 -11.17 -20.92 -83.11
N PHE A 296 -11.86 -21.80 -83.83
CA PHE A 296 -11.71 -21.99 -85.28
C PHE A 296 -12.93 -21.53 -86.09
N SER A 297 -13.92 -20.90 -85.47
CA SER A 297 -15.04 -20.33 -86.22
C SER A 297 -14.61 -19.06 -86.97
N ASP A 298 -14.79 -19.04 -88.30
CA ASP A 298 -14.57 -17.86 -89.16
C ASP A 298 -15.68 -16.80 -89.00
N VAL A 299 -16.48 -16.88 -87.93
CA VAL A 299 -17.56 -15.94 -87.63
C VAL A 299 -16.97 -14.78 -86.83
N PRO A 300 -16.95 -13.54 -87.35
CA PRO A 300 -16.53 -12.39 -86.58
C PRO A 300 -17.40 -12.28 -85.32
N PRO A 301 -16.83 -12.02 -84.13
CA PRO A 301 -17.63 -11.87 -82.92
C PRO A 301 -18.64 -10.75 -83.16
N ASP A 302 -19.92 -11.04 -82.95
CA ASP A 302 -21.00 -10.08 -83.08
C ASP A 302 -20.84 -9.00 -82.00
N THR A 303 -20.24 -7.88 -82.36
CA THR A 303 -20.03 -6.75 -81.44
C THR A 303 -21.30 -5.93 -81.20
N THR A 304 -22.47 -6.35 -81.72
CA THR A 304 -23.73 -5.62 -81.55
C THR A 304 -24.64 -6.15 -80.44
N SER A 305 -24.32 -7.29 -79.82
CA SER A 305 -24.99 -7.76 -78.60
C SER A 305 -24.09 -7.60 -77.38
N TRP A 306 -23.78 -6.36 -77.00
CA TRP A 306 -23.36 -6.07 -75.63
C TRP A 306 -24.61 -6.12 -74.76
N GLU A 307 -24.95 -7.28 -74.23
CA GLU A 307 -25.74 -7.30 -72.99
C GLU A 307 -24.88 -6.59 -71.93
N PRO A 308 -25.42 -5.62 -71.18
CA PRO A 308 -24.70 -5.05 -70.06
C PRO A 308 -24.30 -6.20 -69.15
N TYR A 309 -23.00 -6.38 -68.92
CA TYR A 309 -22.54 -7.14 -67.77
C TYR A 309 -23.05 -6.36 -66.55
N GLU A 310 -24.25 -6.70 -66.08
CA GLU A 310 -24.58 -6.43 -64.69
C GLU A 310 -23.51 -7.16 -63.91
N PRO A 311 -22.68 -6.47 -63.11
CA PRO A 311 -21.84 -7.17 -62.18
C PRO A 311 -22.82 -7.94 -61.30
N GLN A 312 -22.94 -9.25 -61.52
CA GLN A 312 -23.34 -10.13 -60.45
C GLN A 312 -22.41 -9.70 -59.33
N ALA A 313 -22.99 -9.11 -58.29
CA ALA A 313 -22.26 -8.79 -57.09
C ALA A 313 -21.71 -10.14 -56.64
N THR A 314 -20.50 -10.49 -57.06
CA THR A 314 -19.73 -11.54 -56.44
C THR A 314 -19.67 -11.07 -55.01
N GLN A 315 -20.53 -11.65 -54.18
CA GLN A 315 -20.50 -11.41 -52.76
C GLN A 315 -19.12 -11.89 -52.35
N ALA A 316 -18.17 -10.96 -52.28
CA ALA A 316 -16.85 -11.22 -51.76
C ALA A 316 -17.04 -11.39 -50.25
N GLY A 317 -17.50 -12.57 -49.86
CA GLY A 317 -17.99 -12.89 -48.53
C GLY A 317 -18.80 -14.17 -48.60
N GLY A 318 -18.54 -15.10 -47.69
CA GLY A 318 -19.30 -16.35 -47.65
C GLY A 318 -20.79 -16.13 -47.48
N GLN A 319 -21.56 -17.17 -47.84
CA GLN A 319 -23.01 -17.12 -47.89
C GLN A 319 -23.65 -17.31 -46.50
N GLY A 320 -22.88 -17.77 -45.50
CA GLY A 320 -23.37 -18.11 -44.18
C GLY A 320 -23.68 -16.90 -43.27
N ARG A 321 -24.23 -17.19 -42.08
CA ARG A 321 -24.61 -16.17 -41.08
C ARG A 321 -23.53 -15.91 -40.04
N TYR A 322 -23.47 -14.68 -39.54
CA TYR A 322 -22.62 -14.31 -38.39
C TYR A 322 -23.28 -14.74 -37.07
N GLU A 323 -23.31 -16.05 -36.83
CA GLU A 323 -23.93 -16.68 -35.66
C GLU A 323 -23.13 -17.91 -35.22
N ILE A 324 -23.32 -18.35 -33.98
CA ILE A 324 -22.80 -19.64 -33.52
C ILE A 324 -23.64 -20.72 -34.23
N PRO A 325 -23.04 -21.73 -34.87
CA PRO A 325 -23.77 -22.87 -35.37
C PRO A 325 -24.50 -23.57 -34.20
N LEU A 326 -25.84 -23.58 -34.22
CA LEU A 326 -26.68 -24.18 -33.16
C LEU A 326 -27.52 -25.37 -33.63
N ASP A 327 -27.79 -25.47 -34.93
CA ASP A 327 -28.69 -26.48 -35.52
C ASP A 327 -27.90 -27.41 -36.45
N PRO A 328 -27.63 -28.67 -36.06
CA PRO A 328 -26.87 -29.63 -36.88
C PRO A 328 -27.48 -29.88 -38.27
N GLU A 329 -28.81 -29.92 -38.38
CA GLU A 329 -29.49 -30.28 -39.64
C GLU A 329 -29.20 -29.26 -40.75
N ARG A 330 -29.09 -27.97 -40.39
CA ARG A 330 -28.75 -26.90 -41.33
C ARG A 330 -27.40 -27.13 -42.01
N TYR A 331 -26.47 -27.80 -41.34
CA TYR A 331 -25.13 -28.12 -41.83
C TYR A 331 -25.03 -29.54 -42.42
N GLY A 332 -26.15 -30.26 -42.50
CA GLY A 332 -26.18 -31.66 -42.94
C GLY A 332 -25.52 -32.62 -41.95
N LEU A 333 -25.54 -32.30 -40.66
CA LEU A 333 -24.92 -33.07 -39.58
C LEU A 333 -25.99 -33.77 -38.73
N GLU A 334 -25.63 -34.91 -38.14
CA GLU A 334 -26.57 -35.76 -37.38
C GLU A 334 -26.76 -35.32 -35.92
N ASP A 335 -25.71 -34.77 -35.30
CA ASP A 335 -25.70 -34.42 -33.89
C ASP A 335 -24.82 -33.19 -33.56
N GLU A 336 -24.90 -32.75 -32.31
CA GLU A 336 -24.13 -31.60 -31.81
C GLU A 336 -22.62 -31.89 -31.67
N ASN A 337 -22.22 -33.15 -31.60
CA ASN A 337 -20.80 -33.54 -31.55
C ASN A 337 -20.12 -33.32 -32.91
N GLN A 338 -20.79 -33.69 -34.00
CA GLN A 338 -20.35 -33.39 -35.35
C GLN A 338 -20.30 -31.87 -35.58
N LEU A 339 -21.28 -31.13 -35.04
CA LEU A 339 -21.29 -29.67 -35.11
C LEU A 339 -20.12 -29.05 -34.32
N SER A 340 -19.78 -29.60 -33.16
CA SER A 340 -18.60 -29.22 -32.38
C SER A 340 -17.29 -29.50 -33.16
N SER A 341 -17.23 -30.63 -33.87
CA SER A 341 -16.10 -30.99 -34.74
C SER A 341 -15.96 -30.06 -35.94
N LEU A 342 -17.07 -29.58 -36.52
CA LEU A 342 -17.06 -28.54 -37.56
C LEU A 342 -16.51 -27.22 -37.01
N ILE A 343 -16.92 -26.83 -35.80
CA ILE A 343 -16.41 -25.64 -35.12
C ILE A 343 -14.89 -25.78 -34.87
N ALA A 344 -14.41 -26.94 -34.43
CA ALA A 344 -12.97 -27.19 -34.30
C ALA A 344 -12.22 -26.99 -35.63
N GLN A 345 -12.77 -27.48 -36.74
CA GLN A 345 -12.19 -27.26 -38.08
C GLN A 345 -12.17 -25.79 -38.49
N TYR A 346 -13.20 -25.01 -38.13
CA TYR A 346 -13.18 -23.56 -38.32
C TYR A 346 -12.02 -22.90 -37.57
N LEU A 347 -11.76 -23.33 -36.34
CA LEU A 347 -10.72 -22.76 -35.50
C LEU A 347 -9.30 -23.15 -35.94
N LEU A 348 -9.10 -24.33 -36.53
CA LEU A 348 -7.82 -24.73 -37.12
C LEU A 348 -7.31 -23.75 -38.17
N LEU A 349 -8.20 -23.12 -38.93
CA LEU A 349 -7.84 -22.16 -39.98
C LEU A 349 -7.27 -20.85 -39.42
N TYR A 350 -7.44 -20.61 -38.12
CA TYR A 350 -6.84 -19.50 -37.38
C TYR A 350 -5.53 -19.88 -36.66
N SER A 351 -4.89 -20.99 -37.03
CA SER A 351 -3.71 -21.54 -36.33
C SER A 351 -2.72 -20.47 -35.85
N SER A 352 -2.33 -20.55 -34.57
CA SER A 352 -1.45 -19.62 -33.84
C SER A 352 -2.04 -18.26 -33.44
N SER A 353 -3.26 -17.90 -33.89
CA SER A 353 -3.92 -16.65 -33.48
C SER A 353 -4.93 -16.82 -32.33
N LEU A 354 -5.20 -18.07 -31.95
CA LEU A 354 -6.20 -18.43 -30.93
C LEU A 354 -5.60 -18.80 -29.58
N ASP A 355 -4.29 -18.93 -29.46
CA ASP A 355 -3.58 -19.34 -28.23
C ASP A 355 -3.86 -18.42 -27.03
N ALA A 356 -4.34 -17.19 -27.29
CA ALA A 356 -4.78 -16.26 -26.26
C ALA A 356 -6.18 -16.58 -25.68
N PHE A 357 -6.94 -17.48 -26.32
CA PHE A 357 -8.34 -17.77 -26.00
C PHE A 357 -8.60 -19.24 -25.72
N ILE A 358 -7.78 -20.16 -26.20
CA ILE A 358 -7.94 -21.61 -26.03
C ILE A 358 -6.60 -22.30 -25.82
N ASP A 359 -6.61 -23.43 -25.12
CA ASP A 359 -5.43 -24.25 -24.84
C ASP A 359 -5.10 -25.24 -25.96
N ASP A 360 -6.11 -25.79 -26.63
CA ASP A 360 -5.96 -26.68 -27.79
C ASP A 360 -6.94 -26.29 -28.93
N PRO A 361 -6.48 -26.12 -30.19
CA PRO A 361 -7.35 -25.76 -31.31
C PRO A 361 -8.38 -26.83 -31.73
N LEU A 362 -8.13 -28.11 -31.45
CA LEU A 362 -8.97 -29.24 -31.83
C LEU A 362 -9.94 -29.61 -30.73
N GLU A 363 -9.42 -29.80 -29.52
CA GLU A 363 -10.17 -30.28 -28.36
C GLU A 363 -9.86 -29.39 -27.14
N PRO A 364 -10.29 -28.11 -27.16
CA PRO A 364 -10.00 -27.22 -26.05
C PRO A 364 -10.68 -27.70 -24.78
N GLU A 365 -9.94 -27.75 -23.68
CA GLU A 365 -10.50 -27.98 -22.34
C GLU A 365 -10.80 -26.64 -21.66
N HIS A 366 -10.00 -25.61 -21.95
CA HIS A 366 -10.09 -24.31 -21.29
C HIS A 366 -10.35 -23.20 -22.30
N LEU A 367 -11.30 -22.33 -21.98
CA LEU A 367 -11.60 -21.14 -22.74
C LEU A 367 -11.23 -19.91 -21.91
N LEU A 368 -10.56 -18.93 -22.52
CA LEU A 368 -10.23 -17.66 -21.91
C LEU A 368 -11.11 -16.55 -22.47
N ILE A 369 -11.73 -15.80 -21.55
CA ILE A 369 -12.41 -14.55 -21.83
C ILE A 369 -11.61 -13.43 -21.17
N THR A 370 -11.32 -12.36 -21.92
CA THR A 370 -10.62 -11.19 -21.38
C THR A 370 -11.55 -9.98 -21.39
N ILE A 371 -11.89 -9.50 -20.19
CA ILE A 371 -12.74 -8.33 -19.98
C ILE A 371 -11.84 -7.10 -19.95
N LEU A 372 -11.99 -6.20 -20.92
CA LEU A 372 -11.29 -4.91 -20.93
C LEU A 372 -12.08 -3.88 -20.13
N LEU A 373 -11.40 -3.19 -19.23
CA LEU A 373 -11.97 -2.25 -18.28
C LEU A 373 -11.49 -0.83 -18.59
N LYS A 374 -12.43 0.11 -18.62
CA LYS A 374 -12.13 1.55 -18.76
C LYS A 374 -11.66 2.18 -17.44
N GLY A 375 -11.85 1.48 -16.32
CA GLY A 375 -11.35 1.82 -15.00
C GLY A 375 -11.40 0.63 -14.05
N SER A 376 -10.53 0.63 -13.04
CA SER A 376 -10.35 -0.49 -12.10
C SER A 376 -10.26 -0.02 -10.65
N ASP A 377 -11.41 0.41 -10.11
CA ASP A 377 -11.53 0.60 -8.66
C ASP A 377 -11.91 -0.71 -7.96
N THR A 378 -11.58 -0.78 -6.66
CA THR A 378 -11.77 -1.96 -5.83
C THR A 378 -13.22 -2.43 -5.77
N GLN A 379 -14.20 -1.51 -5.80
CA GLN A 379 -15.61 -1.87 -5.70
C GLN A 379 -16.10 -2.50 -7.00
N THR A 380 -15.73 -1.92 -8.14
CA THR A 380 -16.02 -2.48 -9.46
C THR A 380 -15.39 -3.86 -9.64
N LEU A 381 -14.11 -4.02 -9.28
CA LEU A 381 -13.45 -5.32 -9.38
C LEU A 381 -14.09 -6.38 -8.48
N ARG A 382 -14.52 -6.01 -7.27
CA ARG A 382 -15.24 -6.92 -6.38
C ARG A 382 -16.61 -7.30 -6.94
N HIS A 383 -17.35 -6.32 -7.46
CA HIS A 383 -18.64 -6.55 -8.09
C HIS A 383 -18.51 -7.55 -9.26
N LEU A 384 -17.53 -7.35 -10.15
CA LEU A 384 -17.27 -8.28 -11.25
C LEU A 384 -16.83 -9.66 -10.75
N SER A 385 -15.95 -9.71 -9.75
CA SER A 385 -15.51 -10.98 -9.15
C SER A 385 -16.65 -11.79 -8.53
N ASP A 386 -17.67 -11.11 -7.99
CA ASP A 386 -18.86 -11.75 -7.42
C ASP A 386 -19.89 -12.11 -8.51
N LEU A 387 -20.03 -11.27 -9.56
CA LEU A 387 -20.98 -11.46 -10.66
C LEU A 387 -20.56 -12.59 -11.62
N ILE A 388 -19.31 -12.62 -12.06
CA ILE A 388 -18.82 -13.52 -13.11
C ILE A 388 -19.17 -14.99 -12.84
N PRO A 389 -18.92 -15.58 -11.65
CA PRO A 389 -19.26 -16.98 -11.39
C PRO A 389 -20.76 -17.27 -11.46
N THR A 390 -21.63 -16.27 -11.25
CA THR A 390 -23.09 -16.44 -11.29
C THR A 390 -23.65 -16.50 -12.71
N LEU A 391 -22.87 -16.06 -13.71
CA LEU A 391 -23.28 -16.08 -15.12
C LEU A 391 -23.13 -17.47 -15.76
N PHE A 392 -22.43 -18.39 -15.09
CA PHE A 392 -22.14 -19.72 -15.62
C PHE A 392 -22.81 -20.82 -14.78
N PRO A 393 -23.07 -22.01 -15.37
CA PRO A 393 -23.58 -23.15 -14.63
C PRO A 393 -22.65 -23.54 -13.48
N SER A 394 -23.21 -24.00 -12.36
CA SER A 394 -22.43 -24.44 -11.20
C SER A 394 -21.57 -25.69 -11.45
N SER A 395 -21.81 -26.41 -12.56
CA SER A 395 -20.98 -27.52 -13.00
C SER A 395 -19.66 -27.09 -13.64
N TRP A 396 -19.52 -25.82 -14.03
CA TRP A 396 -18.32 -25.29 -14.66
C TRP A 396 -17.30 -24.86 -13.61
N THR A 397 -16.01 -24.98 -13.94
CA THR A 397 -14.95 -24.34 -13.16
C THR A 397 -14.67 -22.97 -13.76
N VAL A 398 -14.77 -21.92 -12.95
CA VAL A 398 -14.55 -20.52 -13.36
C VAL A 398 -13.43 -19.94 -12.52
N GLU A 399 -12.34 -19.56 -13.17
CA GLU A 399 -11.15 -19.02 -12.51
C GLU A 399 -10.86 -17.61 -13.01
N ILE A 400 -10.72 -16.66 -12.09
CA ILE A 400 -10.46 -15.25 -12.40
C ILE A 400 -8.98 -14.94 -12.15
N GLY A 401 -8.32 -14.37 -13.14
CA GLY A 401 -6.90 -14.03 -13.13
C GLY A 401 -6.58 -12.70 -13.83
N GLY A 402 -5.30 -12.50 -14.11
CA GLY A 402 -4.80 -11.25 -14.70
C GLY A 402 -4.42 -10.18 -13.68
N GLY A 403 -3.92 -9.04 -14.17
CA GLY A 403 -3.34 -7.99 -13.33
C GLY A 403 -4.33 -7.38 -12.33
N GLU A 404 -5.58 -7.19 -12.73
CA GLU A 404 -6.61 -6.60 -11.87
C GLU A 404 -7.13 -7.57 -10.80
N ALA A 405 -7.19 -8.88 -11.09
CA ALA A 405 -7.48 -9.89 -10.07
C ALA A 405 -6.37 -9.92 -9.01
N VAL A 406 -5.11 -9.85 -9.43
CA VAL A 406 -3.96 -9.75 -8.52
C VAL A 406 -4.04 -8.46 -7.68
N SER A 407 -4.42 -7.33 -8.29
CA SER A 407 -4.62 -6.06 -7.57
C SER A 407 -5.72 -6.17 -6.51
N LEU A 408 -6.86 -6.79 -6.83
CA LEU A 408 -7.94 -7.01 -5.86
C LEU A 408 -7.49 -7.92 -4.71
N ALA A 409 -6.84 -9.03 -5.02
CA ALA A 409 -6.29 -9.94 -4.02
C ALA A 409 -5.24 -9.25 -3.13
N LEU A 410 -4.38 -8.40 -3.71
CA LEU A 410 -3.42 -7.58 -2.96
C LEU A 410 -4.13 -6.59 -2.03
N THR A 411 -5.21 -5.94 -2.47
CA THR A 411 -6.00 -5.03 -1.62
C THR A 411 -6.58 -5.77 -0.40
N ASP A 412 -7.10 -6.98 -0.59
CA ASP A 412 -7.63 -7.80 0.50
C ASP A 412 -6.54 -8.29 1.45
N LEU A 413 -5.39 -8.72 0.91
CA LEU A 413 -4.23 -9.11 1.70
C LEU A 413 -3.68 -7.93 2.50
N VAL A 414 -3.57 -6.73 1.93
CA VAL A 414 -3.13 -5.52 2.64
C VAL A 414 -4.09 -5.21 3.79
N THR A 415 -5.39 -5.24 3.53
CA THR A 415 -6.41 -4.95 4.55
C THR A 415 -6.34 -5.96 5.71
N LYS A 416 -6.27 -7.25 5.39
CA LYS A 416 -6.12 -8.32 6.40
C LYS A 416 -4.80 -8.20 7.16
N SER A 417 -3.71 -7.95 6.45
CA SER A 417 -2.38 -7.74 7.03
C SER A 417 -2.40 -6.58 8.01
N GLN A 418 -3.06 -5.48 7.65
CA GLN A 418 -3.14 -4.30 8.48
C GLN A 418 -3.80 -4.61 9.82
N ILE A 419 -4.93 -5.32 9.83
CA ILE A 419 -5.62 -5.68 11.08
C ILE A 419 -4.73 -6.57 11.95
N ILE A 420 -4.21 -7.67 11.39
CA ILE A 420 -3.41 -8.65 12.15
C ILE A 420 -2.15 -7.99 12.69
N SER A 421 -1.42 -7.27 11.84
CA SER A 421 -0.16 -6.63 12.21
C SER A 421 -0.35 -5.48 13.20
N LEU A 422 -1.40 -4.66 13.05
CA LEU A 422 -1.75 -3.59 13.98
C LEU A 422 -2.01 -4.14 15.39
N PHE A 423 -2.89 -5.13 15.53
CA PHE A 423 -3.22 -5.71 16.84
C PHE A 423 -2.02 -6.45 17.44
N SER A 424 -1.29 -7.22 16.64
CA SER A 424 -0.09 -7.91 17.12
C SER A 424 0.98 -6.92 17.60
N SER A 425 1.18 -5.79 16.90
CA SER A 425 2.11 -4.73 17.29
C SER A 425 1.68 -4.04 18.58
N LEU A 426 0.39 -3.67 18.73
CA LEU A 426 -0.14 -3.10 19.98
C LEU A 426 0.06 -4.04 21.17
N ILE A 427 -0.23 -5.34 21.00
CA ILE A 427 -0.04 -6.33 22.06
C ILE A 427 1.45 -6.51 22.39
N ALA A 428 2.31 -6.64 21.37
CA ALA A 428 3.75 -6.80 21.56
C ALA A 428 4.35 -5.60 22.30
N VAL A 429 4.01 -4.38 21.88
CA VAL A 429 4.48 -3.15 22.54
C VAL A 429 3.91 -3.03 23.95
N TRP A 430 2.64 -3.34 24.17
CA TRP A 430 2.06 -3.36 25.51
C TRP A 430 2.77 -4.35 26.44
N LEU A 431 3.07 -5.57 25.97
CA LEU A 431 3.83 -6.57 26.72
C LEU A 431 5.25 -6.10 27.05
N LEU A 432 5.94 -5.45 26.11
CA LEU A 432 7.28 -4.91 26.35
C LEU A 432 7.28 -3.76 27.36
N VAL A 433 6.29 -2.88 27.29
CA VAL A 433 6.13 -1.80 28.25
C VAL A 433 5.73 -2.35 29.62
N LEU A 434 4.91 -3.40 29.65
CA LEU A 434 4.60 -4.16 30.87
C LEU A 434 5.87 -4.74 31.48
N LEU A 435 6.78 -5.34 30.69
CA LEU A 435 8.06 -5.84 31.17
C LEU A 435 8.97 -4.70 31.66
N THR A 436 9.00 -3.57 30.95
CA THR A 436 9.82 -2.39 31.27
C THR A 436 9.41 -1.75 32.59
N PHE A 437 8.11 -1.51 32.81
CA PHE A 437 7.64 -0.86 34.05
C PHE A 437 7.23 -1.85 35.14
N ARG A 438 7.05 -3.14 34.80
CA ARG A 438 6.47 -4.20 35.65
C ARG A 438 5.10 -3.82 36.20
N SER A 439 4.30 -3.12 35.40
CA SER A 439 2.98 -2.62 35.79
C SER A 439 2.06 -2.53 34.58
N ALA A 440 0.99 -3.33 34.60
CA ALA A 440 -0.04 -3.31 33.56
C ALA A 440 -0.73 -1.95 33.45
N LYS A 441 -0.88 -1.24 34.58
CA LYS A 441 -1.47 0.11 34.61
C LYS A 441 -0.61 1.09 33.81
N LEU A 442 0.70 1.08 34.03
CA LEU A 442 1.63 1.95 33.31
C LEU A 442 1.76 1.56 31.84
N ALA A 443 1.74 0.26 31.53
CA ALA A 443 1.70 -0.21 30.15
C ALA A 443 0.48 0.33 29.40
N THR A 444 -0.71 0.22 29.98
CA THR A 444 -1.94 0.73 29.36
C THR A 444 -1.94 2.26 29.24
N ILE A 445 -1.51 2.99 30.28
CA ILE A 445 -1.40 4.46 30.22
C ILE A 445 -0.39 4.89 29.14
N SER A 446 0.69 4.14 28.96
CA SER A 446 1.71 4.45 27.95
C SER A 446 1.19 4.30 26.52
N MET A 447 0.15 3.51 26.28
CA MET A 447 -0.43 3.35 24.94
C MET A 447 -1.21 4.60 24.49
N ILE A 448 -1.60 5.50 25.39
CA ILE A 448 -2.49 6.62 25.07
C ILE A 448 -1.94 7.49 23.91
N PRO A 449 -0.67 7.94 23.93
CA PRO A 449 -0.13 8.73 22.82
C PRO A 449 -0.10 7.98 21.48
N CYS A 450 0.09 6.65 21.51
CA CYS A 450 0.07 5.81 20.31
C CYS A 450 -1.34 5.77 19.69
N LEU A 451 -2.37 5.60 20.53
CA LEU A 451 -3.77 5.58 20.08
C LEU A 451 -4.18 6.93 19.46
N PHE A 452 -3.69 8.03 20.02
CA PHE A 452 -3.89 9.37 19.46
C PHE A 452 -3.21 9.57 18.11
N ALA A 453 -1.98 9.07 17.94
CA ALA A 453 -1.32 9.09 16.65
C ALA A 453 -2.08 8.28 15.62
N LEU A 454 -2.50 7.07 15.98
CA LEU A 454 -3.28 6.19 15.09
C LEU A 454 -4.63 6.81 14.70
N ALA A 455 -5.33 7.41 15.66
CA ALA A 455 -6.59 8.11 15.43
C ALA A 455 -6.40 9.27 14.45
N ALA A 456 -5.36 10.08 14.65
CA ALA A 456 -5.06 11.22 13.79
C ALA A 456 -4.66 10.78 12.36
N VAL A 457 -3.95 9.66 12.23
CA VAL A 457 -3.60 9.07 10.93
C VAL A 457 -4.86 8.63 10.19
N PHE A 458 -5.71 7.80 10.79
CA PHE A 458 -6.91 7.33 10.11
C PHE A 458 -7.88 8.47 9.82
N ALA A 459 -8.00 9.45 10.72
CA ALA A 459 -8.78 10.65 10.48
C ALA A 459 -8.23 11.45 9.28
N ALA A 460 -6.91 11.65 9.21
CA ALA A 460 -6.29 12.31 8.07
C ALA A 460 -6.51 11.53 6.77
N MET A 461 -6.43 10.19 6.82
CA MET A 461 -6.72 9.36 5.65
C MET A 461 -8.16 9.52 5.16
N ALA A 462 -9.13 9.52 6.08
CA ALA A 462 -10.54 9.75 5.75
C ALA A 462 -10.80 11.18 5.23
N ILE A 463 -10.21 12.21 5.85
CA ILE A 463 -10.41 13.63 5.49
C ILE A 463 -9.76 13.98 4.15
N PHE A 464 -8.55 13.47 3.89
CA PHE A 464 -7.80 13.75 2.67
C PHE A 464 -8.02 12.71 1.57
N SER A 465 -8.95 11.76 1.78
CA SER A 465 -9.25 10.65 0.86
C SER A 465 -7.98 9.88 0.45
N ILE A 466 -7.08 9.65 1.41
CA ILE A 466 -5.86 8.86 1.22
C ILE A 466 -6.23 7.39 1.40
N LYS A 467 -6.01 6.60 0.34
CA LYS A 467 -6.31 5.17 0.34
C LYS A 467 -5.39 4.39 1.27
N LEU A 468 -5.95 3.36 1.91
CA LEU A 468 -5.19 2.32 2.59
C LEU A 468 -4.59 1.37 1.54
N ASP A 469 -3.28 1.48 1.38
CA ASP A 469 -2.44 0.74 0.43
C ASP A 469 -1.26 0.04 1.15
N ILE A 470 -0.35 -0.55 0.37
CA ILE A 470 0.84 -1.27 0.87
C ILE A 470 1.74 -0.36 1.72
N ILE A 471 1.86 0.93 1.41
CA ILE A 471 2.80 1.85 2.06
C ILE A 471 2.17 2.49 3.30
N THR A 472 0.93 2.98 3.17
CA THR A 472 0.18 3.62 4.26
C THR A 472 -0.21 2.65 5.36
N SER A 473 -0.35 1.35 5.06
CA SER A 473 -0.55 0.30 6.08
C SER A 473 0.66 0.14 7.01
N LEU A 474 1.90 0.21 6.50
CA LEU A 474 3.12 0.18 7.32
C LEU A 474 3.18 1.30 8.36
N LEU A 475 2.48 2.41 8.10
CA LEU A 475 2.49 3.59 8.96
C LEU A 475 1.96 3.27 10.36
N ALA A 476 0.97 2.40 10.50
CA ALA A 476 0.37 2.17 11.81
C ALA A 476 1.32 1.46 12.78
N ALA A 477 2.05 0.44 12.31
CA ALA A 477 3.08 -0.22 13.11
C ALA A 477 4.21 0.75 13.49
N LEU A 478 4.57 1.65 12.58
CA LEU A 478 5.57 2.68 12.82
C LEU A 478 5.10 3.71 13.86
N CYS A 479 3.85 4.16 13.77
CA CYS A 479 3.23 5.08 14.73
C CYS A 479 3.19 4.50 16.14
N ILE A 480 2.95 3.18 16.28
CA ILE A 480 3.00 2.51 17.58
C ILE A 480 4.43 2.52 18.13
N GLY A 481 5.41 2.13 17.31
CA GLY A 481 6.81 2.04 17.73
C GLY A 481 7.45 3.38 18.09
N VAL A 482 7.05 4.48 17.45
CA VAL A 482 7.61 5.82 17.72
C VAL A 482 6.75 6.61 18.72
N GLY A 483 5.42 6.47 18.67
CA GLY A 483 4.51 7.18 19.58
C GLY A 483 4.70 6.76 21.05
N ILE A 484 5.12 5.51 21.29
CA ILE A 484 5.33 4.96 22.63
C ILE A 484 6.53 5.59 23.34
N ASP A 485 7.55 5.99 22.58
CA ASP A 485 8.81 6.51 23.11
C ASP A 485 8.57 7.75 23.98
N TYR A 486 7.66 8.62 23.56
CA TYR A 486 7.29 9.82 24.32
C TYR A 486 6.67 9.48 25.67
N ALA A 487 5.82 8.46 25.72
CA ALA A 487 5.23 8.00 26.96
C ALA A 487 6.30 7.40 27.89
N ILE A 488 7.19 6.56 27.35
CA ILE A 488 8.25 5.91 28.13
C ILE A 488 9.18 6.94 28.75
N HIS A 489 9.70 7.88 27.96
CA HIS A 489 10.60 8.92 28.46
C HIS A 489 9.94 9.78 29.54
N LEU A 490 8.67 10.17 29.34
CA LEU A 490 7.96 11.04 30.27
C LEU A 490 7.56 10.32 31.57
N ILE A 491 7.04 9.10 31.47
CA ILE A 491 6.68 8.28 32.65
C ILE A 491 7.94 7.88 33.43
N ALA A 492 9.03 7.53 32.75
CA ALA A 492 10.31 7.26 33.41
C ALA A 492 10.81 8.48 34.20
N ALA A 493 10.64 9.69 33.66
CA ALA A 493 10.95 10.92 34.39
C ALA A 493 10.01 11.11 35.60
N PHE A 494 8.70 10.87 35.44
CA PHE A 494 7.73 10.95 36.55
C PHE A 494 8.00 9.98 37.70
N GLN A 495 8.65 8.85 37.43
CA GLN A 495 8.98 7.83 38.44
C GLN A 495 10.24 8.14 39.24
N ARG A 496 11.14 8.98 38.74
CA ARG A 496 12.36 9.36 39.48
C ARG A 496 12.04 10.17 40.74
N ASN A 497 10.88 10.84 40.75
CA ASN A 497 10.31 11.58 41.90
C ASN A 497 11.30 12.57 42.57
N ASP A 498 12.32 12.98 41.83
CA ASP A 498 13.43 13.83 42.24
C ASP A 498 13.25 15.29 41.78
N GLN A 499 12.28 15.53 40.90
CA GLN A 499 12.01 16.82 40.29
C GLN A 499 10.51 17.12 40.26
N ASP A 500 10.16 18.40 40.35
CA ASP A 500 8.78 18.85 40.17
C ASP A 500 8.33 18.74 38.71
N LEU A 501 7.01 18.70 38.49
CA LEU A 501 6.44 18.56 37.13
C LEU A 501 6.96 19.65 36.18
N ALA A 502 7.12 20.89 36.67
CA ALA A 502 7.60 22.00 35.86
C ALA A 502 9.04 21.80 35.37
N THR A 503 9.92 21.20 36.17
CA THR A 503 11.29 20.87 35.77
C THR A 503 11.32 19.70 34.79
N ILE A 504 10.48 18.67 35.00
CA ILE A 504 10.36 17.54 34.07
C ILE A 504 9.86 18.02 32.69
N MET A 505 8.87 18.91 32.65
CA MET A 505 8.38 19.51 31.40
C MET A 505 9.43 20.42 30.73
N GLN A 506 10.30 21.06 31.51
CA GLN A 506 11.38 21.91 30.99
C GLN A 506 12.52 21.13 30.37
N THR A 507 12.79 19.92 30.87
CA THR A 507 13.88 19.06 30.40
C THR A 507 13.35 18.05 29.39
N THR A 508 12.65 17.03 29.88
CA THR A 508 12.12 15.92 29.08
C THR A 508 11.02 16.39 28.12
N GLY A 509 10.12 17.27 28.58
CA GLY A 509 9.02 17.76 27.73
C GLY A 509 9.51 18.58 26.52
N LYS A 510 10.51 19.45 26.71
CA LYS A 510 11.14 20.19 25.59
C LYS A 510 11.89 19.26 24.64
N ALA A 511 12.58 18.24 25.17
CA ALA A 511 13.26 17.25 24.34
C ALA A 511 12.25 16.45 23.48
N ILE A 512 11.10 16.07 24.04
CA ILE A 512 10.00 15.42 23.31
C ILE A 512 9.49 16.30 22.17
N LEU A 513 9.20 17.59 22.42
CA LEU A 513 8.76 18.52 21.36
C LEU A 513 9.81 18.70 20.26
N ALA A 514 11.08 18.81 20.63
CA ALA A 514 12.16 18.94 19.67
C ALA A 514 12.31 17.69 18.81
N ASN A 515 12.20 16.50 19.42
CA ASN A 515 12.18 15.25 18.70
C ASN A 515 10.98 15.19 17.75
N ALA A 516 9.76 15.49 18.22
CA ALA A 516 8.55 15.50 17.40
C ALA A 516 8.66 16.45 16.21
N ALA A 517 9.17 17.66 16.42
CA ALA A 517 9.42 18.61 15.34
C ALA A 517 10.49 18.11 14.35
N SER A 518 11.57 17.51 14.85
CA SER A 518 12.64 16.95 14.01
C SER A 518 12.13 15.82 13.14
N VAL A 519 11.37 14.90 13.73
CA VAL A 519 10.79 13.75 13.03
C VAL A 519 9.72 14.21 12.03
N ALA A 520 8.80 15.08 12.46
CA ALA A 520 7.74 15.59 11.60
C ALA A 520 8.33 16.33 10.38
N LEU A 521 9.28 17.24 10.57
CA LEU A 521 9.93 17.96 9.47
C LEU A 521 10.81 17.06 8.60
N GLY A 522 11.43 16.03 9.19
CA GLY A 522 12.19 15.02 8.45
C GLY A 522 11.30 14.27 7.45
N PHE A 523 10.13 13.81 7.90
CA PHE A 523 9.16 13.13 7.04
C PHE A 523 8.43 14.08 6.09
N SER A 524 8.26 15.35 6.43
CA SER A 524 7.70 16.36 5.51
C SER A 524 8.52 16.50 4.22
N GLY A 525 9.82 16.15 4.22
CA GLY A 525 10.63 16.10 3.00
C GLY A 525 10.09 15.13 1.94
N LEU A 526 9.32 14.10 2.35
CA LEU A 526 8.70 13.17 1.41
C LEU A 526 7.54 13.79 0.63
N LEU A 527 6.98 14.92 1.09
CA LEU A 527 5.91 15.65 0.38
C LEU A 527 6.33 16.12 -1.02
N PHE A 528 7.63 16.25 -1.28
CA PHE A 528 8.16 16.61 -2.60
C PHE A 528 8.20 15.43 -3.59
N SER A 529 7.84 14.22 -3.16
CA SER A 529 7.78 13.05 -4.03
C SER A 529 6.68 13.21 -5.09
N ARG A 530 7.00 12.89 -6.35
CA ARG A 530 6.00 12.75 -7.43
C ARG A 530 5.18 11.47 -7.32
N PHE A 531 5.64 10.52 -6.49
CA PHE A 531 4.94 9.29 -6.20
C PHE A 531 4.06 9.50 -4.95
N ILE A 532 2.74 9.51 -5.17
CA ILE A 532 1.72 9.95 -4.21
C ILE A 532 1.79 9.18 -2.89
N PRO A 533 1.94 7.84 -2.86
CA PRO A 533 2.02 7.11 -1.59
C PRO A 533 3.17 7.56 -0.68
N ILE A 534 4.33 7.92 -1.26
CA ILE A 534 5.48 8.43 -0.49
C ILE A 534 5.17 9.82 0.06
N ALA A 535 4.53 10.69 -0.73
CA ALA A 535 4.13 12.02 -0.28
C ALA A 535 3.10 11.94 0.86
N ASN A 536 2.06 11.11 0.69
CA ASN A 536 1.06 10.85 1.72
C ASN A 536 1.70 10.31 3.00
N MET A 537 2.67 9.41 2.88
CA MET A 537 3.40 8.90 4.04
C MET A 537 4.12 10.01 4.82
N GLY A 538 4.74 10.95 4.10
CA GLY A 538 5.36 12.14 4.71
C GLY A 538 4.37 12.96 5.54
N LEU A 539 3.20 13.26 4.96
CA LEU A 539 2.12 14.00 5.63
C LEU A 539 1.61 13.25 6.87
N LEU A 540 1.26 11.97 6.70
CA LEU A 540 0.68 11.15 7.75
C LEU A 540 1.66 10.96 8.92
N PHE A 541 2.96 10.81 8.65
CA PHE A 541 3.96 10.78 9.72
C PHE A 541 4.07 12.10 10.46
N SER A 542 4.10 13.23 9.75
CA SER A 542 4.13 14.54 10.41
C SER A 542 2.93 14.71 11.36
N ILE A 543 1.72 14.33 10.92
CA ILE A 543 0.50 14.37 11.74
C ILE A 543 0.60 13.43 12.94
N ALA A 544 1.02 12.18 12.73
CA ALA A 544 1.16 11.18 13.78
C ALA A 544 2.10 11.65 14.90
N MET A 545 3.25 12.20 14.53
CA MET A 545 4.28 12.63 15.48
C MET A 545 3.84 13.84 16.31
N ILE A 546 3.20 14.81 15.68
CA ILE A 546 2.63 15.96 16.37
C ILE A 546 1.52 15.48 17.33
N SER A 547 0.62 14.63 16.86
CA SER A 547 -0.46 14.07 17.69
C SER A 547 0.06 13.28 18.89
N ALA A 548 1.02 12.36 18.68
CA ALA A 548 1.64 11.59 19.76
C ALA A 548 2.31 12.49 20.80
N SER A 549 3.10 13.48 20.36
CA SER A 549 3.84 14.34 21.28
C SER A 549 2.91 15.24 22.11
N LEU A 550 1.88 15.83 21.49
CA LEU A 550 0.88 16.65 22.18
C LEU A 550 0.08 15.79 23.17
N SER A 551 -0.35 14.61 22.74
CA SER A 551 -1.04 13.64 23.59
C SER A 551 -0.18 13.24 24.79
N ALA A 552 1.09 12.87 24.58
CA ALA A 552 2.01 12.51 25.65
C ALA A 552 2.16 13.64 26.68
N LEU A 553 2.39 14.87 26.23
CA LEU A 553 2.64 15.98 27.15
C LEU A 553 1.38 16.44 27.89
N LEU A 554 0.25 16.58 27.18
CA LEU A 554 -0.99 17.09 27.77
C LEU A 554 -1.71 16.03 28.60
N ILE A 555 -1.88 14.82 28.06
CA ILE A 555 -2.67 13.77 28.70
C ILE A 555 -1.89 13.14 29.85
N LEU A 556 -0.63 12.73 29.64
CA LEU A 556 0.14 12.14 30.74
C LEU A 556 0.47 13.18 31.82
N GLY A 557 0.67 14.44 31.43
CA GLY A 557 0.78 15.56 32.37
C GLY A 557 -0.47 15.69 33.25
N ALA A 558 -1.66 15.70 32.65
CA ALA A 558 -2.93 15.76 33.37
C ALA A 558 -3.16 14.54 34.27
N ILE A 559 -2.79 13.33 33.83
CA ILE A 559 -2.85 12.11 34.67
C ILE A 559 -1.92 12.26 35.88
N LYS A 560 -0.70 12.79 35.72
CA LYS A 560 0.23 12.99 36.85
C LYS A 560 -0.31 13.98 37.88
N VAL A 561 -1.03 15.02 37.45
CA VAL A 561 -1.63 16.02 38.35
C VAL A 561 -2.86 15.46 39.09
N HIS A 562 -3.84 14.91 38.36
CA HIS A 562 -5.15 14.54 38.94
C HIS A 562 -5.23 13.10 39.43
N TYR A 563 -4.36 12.21 38.94
CA TYR A 563 -4.34 10.78 39.24
C TYR A 563 -2.92 10.27 39.52
N SER A 564 -2.18 11.02 40.34
CA SER A 564 -0.76 10.75 40.63
C SER A 564 -0.48 9.31 41.10
N SER A 565 -1.43 8.70 41.81
CA SER A 565 -1.38 7.31 42.30
C SER A 565 -1.33 6.25 41.20
N LEU A 566 -1.72 6.59 39.97
CA LEU A 566 -1.62 5.69 38.81
C LEU A 566 -0.19 5.65 38.23
N ILE A 567 0.59 6.71 38.44
CA ILE A 567 1.93 6.87 37.85
C ILE A 567 3.04 6.53 38.86
N THR A 568 2.84 6.82 40.14
CA THR A 568 3.82 6.52 41.18
C THR A 568 3.95 5.01 41.37
N ARG A 569 5.20 4.52 41.38
CA ARG A 569 5.48 3.15 41.79
C ARG A 569 5.05 3.03 43.26
N ARG A 570 4.12 2.12 43.58
CA ARG A 570 3.99 1.64 44.96
C ARG A 570 5.33 1.00 45.30
N ASN A 571 6.06 1.57 46.25
CA ASN A 571 7.21 0.88 46.82
C ASN A 571 6.72 -0.47 47.37
N PRO A 572 7.42 -1.58 47.08
CA PRO A 572 7.22 -2.81 47.84
C PRO A 572 7.55 -2.58 49.32
#